data_AF-A0A7S4HPQ9-F1
#
_entry.id   AF-A0A7S4HPQ9-F1
#
_cell.length_a   1.000
_cell.length_b   1.000
_cell.length_c   1.000
_cell.angle_alpha   90.00
_cell.angle_beta   90.00
_cell.angle_gamma   90.00
#
_symmetry.space_group_name_H-M   'P 1'
#
loop_
_entity.id
_entity.type
_entity.pdbx_description
1 polymer ?
#
loop_
_entity_poly.entity_id
_entity_poly.type
_entity_poly.pdbx_seq_one_letter_code
_entity_poly.pdbx_strand_id
1 'polypeptide(L)'
;GKMSTMTPERASQLEDMGFVWDRRDTAWREKIRDLRKYKADHGNTNVPSKYEPNMALALWVKFQRRQFRLLKDGKPSVTSKHRIEELEREGFLWKAPHPSSRS
;
A
#
# COMPACT_ATOMS: atom_id res chain seq x y z
N GLY A 1 -5.87 30.19 20.85
CA GLY A 1 -6.74 29.09 20.36
C GLY A 1 -6.53 27.89 21.25
N LYS A 2 -7.61 27.27 21.76
CA LYS A 2 -7.51 26.11 22.66
C LYS A 2 -7.13 24.86 21.86
N MET A 3 -6.01 24.23 22.25
CA MET A 3 -5.61 22.89 21.82
C MET A 3 -6.48 21.89 22.60
N SER A 4 -7.45 21.27 21.94
CA SER A 4 -8.32 20.27 22.57
C SER A 4 -7.55 18.97 22.79
N THR A 5 -7.26 18.66 24.05
CA THR A 5 -6.72 17.38 24.50
C THR A 5 -7.72 16.26 24.21
N MET A 6 -7.38 15.37 23.28
CA MET A 6 -8.19 14.19 22.98
C MET A 6 -7.95 13.13 24.05
N THR A 7 -8.96 12.80 24.85
CA THR A 7 -8.85 11.79 25.90
C THR A 7 -8.97 10.38 25.31
N PRO A 8 -8.28 9.36 25.87
CA PRO A 8 -8.30 7.98 25.37
C PRO A 8 -9.70 7.39 25.25
N GLU A 9 -10.62 7.79 26.13
CA GLU A 9 -12.01 7.31 26.16
C GLU A 9 -12.80 7.78 24.94
N ARG A 10 -12.49 8.97 24.40
CA ARG A 10 -13.11 9.48 23.17
C ARG A 10 -12.57 8.78 21.92
N ALA A 11 -11.31 8.35 21.94
CA ALA A 11 -10.73 7.59 20.84
C ALA A 11 -11.38 6.20 20.74
N SER A 12 -11.57 5.52 21.87
CA SER A 12 -12.19 4.19 21.91
C SER A 12 -13.66 4.18 21.48
N GLN A 13 -14.46 5.20 21.83
CA GLN A 13 -15.86 5.31 21.36
C GLN A 13 -16.00 5.51 19.85
N LEU A 14 -15.01 6.14 19.21
CA LEU A 14 -15.01 6.39 17.77
C LEU A 14 -14.49 5.19 16.98
N GLU A 15 -13.62 4.35 17.56
CA GLU A 15 -13.27 3.03 17.02
C GLU A 15 -14.50 2.11 16.95
N ASP A 16 -15.35 2.14 17.98
CA ASP A 16 -16.56 1.32 18.05
C ASP A 16 -17.66 1.77 17.06
N MET A 17 -17.64 3.05 16.65
CA MET A 17 -18.55 3.62 15.64
C MET A 17 -18.06 3.48 14.19
N GLY A 18 -16.95 2.75 13.95
CA GLY A 18 -16.40 2.57 12.60
C GLY A 18 -15.84 3.86 12.00
N PHE A 19 -15.41 4.81 12.84
CA PHE A 19 -14.90 6.09 12.39
C PHE A 19 -13.56 5.91 11.64
N VAL A 20 -13.52 6.33 10.38
CA VAL A 20 -12.33 6.23 9.53
C VAL A 20 -11.35 7.35 9.89
N TRP A 21 -10.44 7.06 10.81
CA TRP A 21 -9.47 8.02 11.36
C TRP A 21 -8.44 8.56 10.36
N ASP A 22 -8.16 7.83 9.27
CA ASP A 22 -7.36 8.36 8.16
C ASP A 22 -7.86 7.81 6.82
N ARG A 23 -8.41 8.69 5.97
CA ARG A 23 -8.87 8.33 4.61
C ARG A 23 -7.74 7.68 3.80
N ARG A 24 -6.49 8.04 4.08
CA ARG A 24 -5.31 7.47 3.41
C ARG A 24 -5.07 6.02 3.82
N ASP A 25 -5.36 5.67 5.07
CA ASP A 25 -5.22 4.29 5.54
C ASP A 25 -6.35 3.40 5.06
N THR A 26 -7.58 3.92 4.92
CA THR A 26 -8.64 3.17 4.25
C THR A 26 -8.30 2.92 2.78
N ALA A 27 -7.86 3.93 2.03
CA ALA A 27 -7.43 3.74 0.65
C ALA A 27 -6.25 2.76 0.53
N TRP A 28 -5.33 2.78 1.49
CA TRP A 28 -4.22 1.81 1.57
C TRP A 28 -4.74 0.38 1.75
N ARG A 29 -5.60 0.14 2.76
CA ARG A 29 -6.19 -1.19 3.02
C ARG A 29 -6.97 -1.73 1.82
N GLU A 30 -7.72 -0.87 1.13
CA GLU A 30 -8.42 -1.24 -0.09
C GLU A 30 -7.46 -1.68 -1.20
N LYS A 31 -6.33 -0.99 -1.37
CA LYS A 31 -5.32 -1.36 -2.37
C LYS A 31 -4.57 -2.63 -2.01
N ILE A 32 -4.31 -2.89 -0.73
CA ILE A 32 -3.79 -4.17 -0.27
C ILE A 32 -4.79 -5.31 -0.57
N ARG A 33 -6.08 -5.09 -0.35
CA ARG A 33 -7.12 -6.06 -0.73
C ARG A 33 -7.14 -6.32 -2.24
N ASP A 34 -7.10 -5.26 -3.05
CA ASP A 34 -7.04 -5.38 -4.53
C ASP A 34 -5.79 -6.16 -4.97
N LEU A 35 -4.64 -5.91 -4.33
CA LEU A 35 -3.38 -6.60 -4.59
C LEU A 35 -3.46 -8.09 -4.23
N ARG A 36 -4.08 -8.43 -3.10
CA ARG A 36 -4.33 -9.82 -2.68
C ARG A 36 -5.20 -10.56 -3.68
N LYS A 37 -6.27 -9.91 -4.16
CA LYS A 37 -7.13 -10.46 -5.21
C LYS A 37 -6.34 -10.72 -6.49
N TYR A 38 -5.57 -9.73 -6.95
CA TYR A 38 -4.71 -9.90 -8.12
C TYR A 38 -3.75 -11.09 -7.96
N LYS A 39 -3.13 -11.23 -6.78
CA LYS A 39 -2.23 -12.34 -6.46
C LYS A 39 -2.95 -13.70 -6.46
N ALA A 40 -4.16 -13.77 -5.93
CA ALA A 40 -4.97 -14.99 -5.99
C ALA A 40 -5.27 -15.40 -7.44
N ASP A 41 -5.60 -14.41 -8.29
CA ASP A 41 -5.97 -14.64 -9.70
C ASP A 41 -4.77 -14.98 -10.59
N HIS A 42 -3.58 -14.40 -10.33
CA HIS A 42 -2.40 -14.49 -11.21
C HIS A 42 -1.21 -15.25 -10.60
N GLY A 43 -1.29 -15.62 -9.32
CA GLY A 43 -0.21 -16.28 -8.56
C GLY A 43 0.96 -15.37 -8.16
N ASN A 44 0.93 -14.08 -8.53
CA ASN A 44 2.00 -13.13 -8.23
C ASN A 44 1.46 -11.70 -8.10
N THR A 45 2.29 -10.76 -7.63
CA THR A 45 1.91 -9.34 -7.51
C THR A 45 2.50 -8.46 -8.61
N ASN A 46 2.89 -9.04 -9.76
CA ASN A 46 3.49 -8.29 -10.86
C ASN A 46 2.41 -7.64 -11.73
N VAL A 47 1.67 -6.69 -11.13
CA VAL A 47 0.59 -5.97 -11.81
C VAL A 47 1.17 -5.19 -13.01
N PRO A 48 0.66 -5.42 -14.25
CA PRO A 48 1.06 -4.67 -15.42
C PRO A 48 0.71 -3.19 -15.31
N SER A 49 1.50 -2.32 -15.97
CA SER A 49 1.26 -0.87 -15.98
C SER A 49 -0.09 -0.46 -16.60
N LYS A 50 -0.67 -1.33 -17.44
CA LYS A 50 -1.98 -1.16 -18.09
C LYS A 50 -2.88 -2.35 -17.73
N TYR A 51 -3.17 -2.51 -16.44
CA TYR A 51 -4.09 -3.55 -15.99
C TYR A 51 -5.53 -3.02 -16.09
N GLU A 52 -6.16 -3.24 -17.25
CA GLU A 52 -7.52 -2.76 -17.55
C GLU A 52 -8.57 -3.14 -16.49
N PRO A 53 -8.57 -4.36 -15.90
CA PRO A 53 -9.55 -4.72 -14.88
C PRO A 53 -9.48 -3.85 -13.62
N ASN A 54 -8.31 -3.25 -13.33
CA ASN A 54 -8.15 -2.30 -12.23
C ASN A 54 -6.97 -1.35 -12.48
N MET A 55 -7.20 -0.31 -13.29
CA MET A 55 -6.18 0.70 -13.61
C MET A 55 -5.69 1.44 -12.35
N ALA A 56 -6.57 1.62 -11.36
CA ALA A 56 -6.20 2.25 -10.09
C ALA A 56 -5.17 1.42 -9.30
N LEU A 57 -5.27 0.09 -9.33
CA LEU A 57 -4.25 -0.79 -8.76
C LEU A 57 -2.93 -0.69 -9.53
N ALA A 58 -2.95 -0.69 -10.85
CA ALA A 58 -1.73 -0.55 -11.67
C ALA A 58 -0.97 0.75 -11.35
N LEU A 59 -1.69 1.88 -11.29
CA LEU A 59 -1.11 3.17 -10.92
C LEU A 59 -0.55 3.17 -9.49
N TRP A 60 -1.27 2.57 -8.54
CA TRP A 60 -0.83 2.44 -7.17
C TRP A 60 0.45 1.60 -7.05
N VAL A 61 0.52 0.44 -7.71
CA VAL A 61 1.73 -0.41 -7.77
C VAL A 61 2.92 0.35 -8.34
N LYS A 62 2.71 1.10 -9.44
CA LYS A 62 3.74 1.97 -10.03
C LYS A 62 4.22 3.04 -9.05
N PHE A 63 3.30 3.65 -8.30
CA PHE A 63 3.62 4.63 -7.27
C PHE A 63 4.46 4.02 -6.14
N GLN A 64 4.08 2.84 -5.62
CA GLN A 64 4.85 2.16 -4.57
C GLN A 64 6.27 1.84 -5.03
N ARG A 65 6.43 1.29 -6.24
CA ARG A 65 7.76 1.01 -6.83
C ARG A 65 8.63 2.27 -6.93
N ARG A 66 8.04 3.42 -7.28
CA ARG A 66 8.74 4.73 -7.29
C ARG A 66 9.14 5.17 -5.89
N GLN A 67 8.22 5.13 -4.92
CA GLN A 67 8.50 5.56 -3.54
C GLN A 67 9.58 4.71 -2.86
N PHE A 68 9.57 3.41 -3.12
CA PHE A 68 10.61 2.50 -2.63
C PHE A 68 11.98 2.78 -3.24
N ARG A 69 12.04 3.13 -4.53
CA ARG A 69 13.29 3.56 -5.18
C ARG A 69 13.82 4.85 -4.57
N LEU A 70 12.96 5.85 -4.38
CA LEU A 70 13.36 7.11 -3.72
C LEU A 70 13.93 6.84 -2.32
N LEU A 71 13.27 5.98 -1.54
CA LEU A 71 13.78 5.59 -0.22
C LEU A 71 15.15 4.89 -0.30
N LYS A 72 15.34 3.97 -1.25
CA LYS A 72 16.63 3.30 -1.47
C LYS A 72 17.75 4.25 -1.92
N ASP A 73 17.40 5.28 -2.68
CA ASP A 73 18.33 6.32 -3.12
C ASP A 73 18.65 7.34 -2.00
N GLY A 74 18.07 7.19 -0.79
CA GLY A 74 18.21 8.17 0.29
C GLY A 74 17.46 9.50 0.05
N LYS A 75 16.53 9.52 -0.91
CA LYS A 75 15.73 10.70 -1.26
C LYS A 75 14.45 10.76 -0.42
N PRO A 76 13.83 11.96 -0.26
CA PRO A 76 12.54 12.08 0.40
C PRO A 76 11.49 11.15 -0.24
N SER A 77 10.85 10.34 0.59
CA SER A 77 9.81 9.39 0.21
C SER A 77 8.63 9.54 1.16
N VAL A 78 7.41 9.46 0.62
CA VAL A 78 6.18 9.52 1.43
C VAL A 78 5.75 8.14 1.93
N THR A 79 6.52 7.10 1.60
CA THR A 79 6.31 5.73 2.07
C THR A 79 6.95 5.54 3.44
N SER A 80 6.19 4.99 4.39
CA SER A 80 6.70 4.59 5.70
C SER A 80 7.30 3.19 5.67
N LYS A 81 8.16 2.88 6.64
CA LYS A 81 8.72 1.51 6.81
C LYS A 81 7.62 0.47 7.00
N HIS A 82 6.60 0.78 7.80
CA HIS A 82 5.45 -0.10 8.03
C HIS A 82 4.74 -0.49 6.73
N ARG A 83 4.54 0.47 5.81
CA ARG A 83 3.93 0.22 4.49
C ARG A 83 4.79 -0.67 3.60
N ILE A 84 6.11 -0.63 3.75
CA ILE A 84 7.03 -1.54 3.04
C ILE A 84 6.93 -2.95 3.61
N GLU A 85 7.00 -3.08 4.93
CA GLU A 85 6.88 -4.38 5.63
C GLU A 85 5.56 -5.08 5.30
N GLU A 86 4.46 -4.34 5.22
CA GLU A 86 3.16 -4.87 4.83
C GLU A 86 3.17 -5.38 3.39
N LEU A 87 3.72 -4.60 2.45
CA LEU A 87 3.87 -5.03 1.05
C LEU A 87 4.77 -6.27 0.92
N GLU A 88 5.87 -6.34 1.67
CA GLU A 88 6.76 -7.49 1.69
C GLU A 88 6.06 -8.74 2.24
N ARG A 89 5.24 -8.59 3.28
CA ARG A 89 4.40 -9.68 3.81
C ARG A 89 3.43 -10.23 2.76
N GLU A 90 2.89 -9.38 1.91
CA GLU A 90 2.04 -9.81 0.78
C GLU A 90 2.83 -10.44 -0.38
N GLY A 91 4.17 -10.49 -0.29
CA GLY A 91 5.05 -10.97 -1.34
C GLY A 91 5.16 -10.01 -2.53
N PHE A 92 5.11 -8.70 -2.25
CA PHE A 92 5.12 -7.67 -3.29
C PHE A 92 6.44 -7.62 -4.08
N LEU A 93 6.33 -7.81 -5.38
CA LEU A 93 7.44 -7.71 -6.33
C LEU A 93 7.80 -6.24 -6.63
N TRP A 94 8.76 -5.72 -5.86
CA TRP A 94 9.36 -4.40 -6.04
C TRP A 94 10.07 -4.22 -7.38
N LYS A 95 10.65 -5.30 -7.90
CA LYS A 95 11.24 -5.39 -9.23
C LYS A 95 10.50 -6.50 -9.96
N ALA A 96 9.91 -6.21 -11.12
CA ALA A 96 9.44 -7.27 -12.00
C ALA A 96 10.66 -8.14 -12.36
N PRO A 97 10.58 -9.47 -12.24
CA PRO A 97 11.67 -10.33 -12.70
C PRO A 97 11.92 -10.02 -14.17
N HIS A 98 13.20 -9.82 -14.52
CA HIS A 98 13.61 -9.80 -15.92
C HIS A 98 13.25 -11.16 -16.53
N PRO A 99 12.75 -11.25 -17.78
CA PRO A 99 12.38 -12.51 -18.41
C PRO A 99 13.55 -13.52 -18.61
N SER A 100 14.70 -13.32 -17.98
CA SER A 100 15.91 -14.13 -18.11
C SER A 100 16.29 -14.93 -16.86
N SER A 101 15.46 -14.94 -15.81
CA SER A 101 15.71 -15.76 -14.61
C SER A 101 14.82 -17.01 -14.60
N ARG A 102 14.94 -17.82 -15.64
CA ARG A 102 14.71 -19.27 -15.59
C ARG A 102 15.95 -19.89 -16.22
N SER A 103 16.87 -20.34 -15.37
CA SER A 103 17.91 -21.31 -15.73
C SER A 103 17.47 -22.67 -15.20
#